data_AF-A0A3M1KR20-F1
#
_entry.id   AF-A0A3M1KR20-F1
#
_cell.length_a   1.000
_cell.length_b   1.000
_cell.length_c   1.000
_cell.angle_alpha   90.00
_cell.angle_beta   90.00
_cell.angle_gamma   90.00
#
_symmetry.space_group_name_H-M   'P 1'
#
loop_
_entity.id
_entity.type
_entity.pdbx_description
1 polymer ?
#
loop_
_entity_poly.entity_id
_entity_poly.type
_entity_poly.pdbx_seq_one_letter_code
_entity_poly.pdbx_strand_id
1 'polypeptide(L)'
;IIREHGLDAPETMSRGIVFLDPFGLELDWRTLEAIARTKKLDCFIWVAIMGVLRNAPRDASKIKDTNAKALTRFLGTSEWQNEFYSATERQMSLFPDAPSSKMRANWERVAQWITKRLSQEFAGGALGPKIFYHRNTPLFAFYLTISNPSERAKKLARRFFETITRRT
;
A
#
# COMPACT_ATOMS: atom_id res chain seq x y z
N ILE A 1 47.18 16.95 -12.08
CA ILE A 1 46.29 17.04 -13.27
C ILE A 1 44.99 16.35 -12.91
N ILE A 2 44.08 17.09 -12.26
CA ILE A 2 42.73 16.60 -11.96
C ILE A 2 41.85 17.17 -13.07
N ARG A 3 41.36 16.30 -13.97
CA ARG A 3 40.39 16.70 -14.99
C ARG A 3 39.02 16.71 -14.33
N GLU A 4 38.49 17.92 -14.15
CA GLU A 4 37.05 18.15 -14.08
C GLU A 4 36.42 17.61 -15.37
N HIS A 5 35.77 16.46 -15.29
CA HIS A 5 34.92 15.99 -16.38
C HIS A 5 33.55 16.64 -16.23
N GLY A 6 33.35 17.62 -17.11
CA GLY A 6 32.14 18.39 -17.42
C GLY A 6 30.80 17.87 -16.91
N LEU A 7 30.14 18.78 -16.20
CA LEU A 7 28.69 18.88 -16.03
C LEU A 7 28.01 19.19 -17.38
N ASP A 8 28.04 18.28 -18.36
CA ASP A 8 27.35 18.48 -19.66
C ASP A 8 27.03 17.16 -20.40
N ALA A 9 26.79 16.07 -19.66
CA ALA A 9 26.07 14.94 -20.25
C ALA A 9 24.57 15.28 -20.22
N PRO A 10 23.82 15.18 -21.33
CA PRO A 10 22.37 15.32 -21.28
C PRO A 10 21.86 14.32 -20.25
N GLU A 11 21.14 14.79 -19.24
CA GLU A 11 20.63 13.96 -18.16
C GLU A 11 19.89 12.78 -18.80
N THR A 12 20.52 11.59 -18.82
CA THR A 12 19.93 10.45 -19.51
C THR A 12 18.57 10.22 -18.88
N MET A 13 17.52 10.23 -19.70
CA MET A 13 16.15 10.13 -19.22
C MET A 13 15.86 8.69 -18.77
N SER A 14 16.48 8.28 -17.67
CA SER A 14 16.37 6.94 -17.12
C SER A 14 14.99 6.79 -16.50
N ARG A 15 14.15 5.99 -17.17
CA ARG A 15 12.89 5.49 -16.62
C ARG A 15 13.05 4.01 -16.32
N GLY A 16 12.39 3.56 -15.27
CA GLY A 16 12.48 2.18 -14.82
C GLY A 16 11.21 1.72 -14.14
N ILE A 17 11.19 0.42 -13.86
CA ILE A 17 10.14 -0.25 -13.10
C ILE A 17 10.80 -0.92 -11.90
N VAL A 18 10.19 -0.75 -10.72
CA VAL A 18 10.59 -1.43 -9.49
C VAL A 18 9.59 -2.53 -9.17
N PHE A 19 10.08 -3.68 -8.71
CA PHE A 19 9.24 -4.76 -8.18
C PHE A 19 9.53 -4.90 -6.69
N LEU A 20 8.51 -4.65 -5.85
CA LEU A 20 8.58 -4.81 -4.41
C LEU A 20 7.66 -5.94 -3.96
N ASP A 21 8.26 -6.98 -3.39
CA ASP A 21 7.55 -8.09 -2.73
C ASP A 21 8.07 -8.25 -1.30
N PRO A 22 7.63 -7.37 -0.37
CA PRO A 22 8.05 -7.46 1.01
C PRO A 22 7.54 -8.74 1.69
N PHE A 23 8.43 -9.40 2.42
CA PHE A 23 8.05 -10.52 3.26
C PHE A 23 7.26 -10.02 4.48
N GLY A 24 5.93 -10.08 4.40
CA GLY A 24 5.05 -9.60 5.47
C GLY A 24 5.02 -8.07 5.57
N LEU A 25 5.60 -7.51 6.65
CA LEU A 25 5.58 -6.06 6.95
C LEU A 25 7.00 -5.44 6.99
N GLU A 26 7.96 -6.04 6.28
CA GLU A 26 9.37 -5.61 6.30
C GLU A 26 9.63 -4.28 5.59
N LEU A 27 8.79 -3.91 4.62
CA LEU A 27 8.91 -2.64 3.90
C LEU A 27 8.79 -1.45 4.85
N ASP A 28 9.69 -0.47 4.69
CA ASP A 28 9.53 0.87 5.24
C ASP A 28 8.90 1.78 4.19
N TRP A 29 7.81 2.46 4.55
CA TRP A 29 7.08 3.37 3.65
C TRP A 29 7.98 4.44 3.01
N ARG A 30 9.05 4.85 3.67
CA ARG A 30 10.07 5.77 3.11
C ARG A 30 10.67 5.28 1.80
N THR A 31 10.68 3.97 1.57
CA THR A 31 11.09 3.37 0.30
C THR A 31 10.13 3.77 -0.82
N LEU A 32 8.82 3.73 -0.57
CA LEU A 32 7.81 4.16 -1.53
C LEU A 32 7.86 5.67 -1.76
N GLU A 33 8.06 6.46 -0.72
CA GLU A 33 8.28 7.92 -0.83
C GLU A 33 9.51 8.24 -1.71
N ALA A 34 10.60 7.50 -1.52
CA ALA A 34 11.82 7.67 -2.31
C ALA A 34 11.59 7.34 -3.78
N ILE A 35 10.91 6.23 -4.08
CA ILE A 35 10.54 5.84 -5.44
C ILE A 35 9.63 6.88 -6.07
N ALA A 36 8.55 7.27 -5.39
CA ALA A 36 7.57 8.24 -5.89
C ALA A 36 8.19 9.60 -6.18
N ARG A 37 9.07 10.08 -5.29
CA ARG A 37 9.80 11.35 -5.45
C ARG A 37 10.65 11.40 -6.71
N THR A 38 11.14 10.26 -7.21
CA THR A 38 11.92 10.24 -8.46
C THR A 38 11.10 10.71 -9.66
N LYS A 39 9.77 10.51 -9.67
CA LYS A 39 8.88 10.70 -10.84
C LYS A 39 9.31 9.91 -12.10
N LYS A 40 10.29 9.01 -11.95
CA LYS A 40 10.98 8.27 -13.03
C LYS A 40 10.74 6.76 -12.92
N LEU A 41 10.37 6.27 -11.73
CA LEU A 41 10.22 4.84 -11.41
C LEU A 41 8.76 4.49 -11.09
N ASP A 42 8.10 3.73 -11.95
CA ASP A 42 6.81 3.10 -11.61
C ASP A 42 7.07 1.84 -10.77
N CYS A 43 6.14 1.45 -9.88
CA CYS A 43 6.37 0.34 -8.94
C CYS A 43 5.25 -0.68 -8.97
N PHE A 44 5.60 -1.95 -9.17
CA PHE A 44 4.76 -3.07 -8.80
C PHE A 44 4.98 -3.38 -7.32
N ILE A 45 3.90 -3.51 -6.55
CA ILE A 45 3.99 -3.88 -5.13
C ILE A 45 2.99 -4.98 -4.78
N TRP A 46 3.50 -5.99 -4.06
CA TRP A 46 2.72 -7.01 -3.39
C TRP A 46 2.55 -6.68 -1.92
N VAL A 47 1.31 -6.53 -1.47
CA VAL A 47 0.98 -6.22 -0.09
C VAL A 47 0.38 -7.44 0.57
N ALA A 48 1.04 -7.96 1.62
CA ALA A 48 0.54 -9.07 2.41
C ALA A 48 -0.65 -8.63 3.29
N ILE A 49 -1.87 -8.69 2.76
CA ILE A 49 -3.11 -8.36 3.49
C ILE A 49 -3.18 -9.16 4.78
N MET A 50 -2.97 -10.49 4.74
CA MET A 50 -2.95 -11.29 5.96
C MET A 50 -1.83 -10.90 6.94
N GLY A 51 -0.71 -10.37 6.46
CA GLY A 51 0.34 -9.81 7.31
C GLY A 51 -0.16 -8.61 8.09
N VAL A 52 -0.88 -7.70 7.42
CA VAL A 52 -1.53 -6.53 8.06
C VAL A 52 -2.59 -7.00 9.06
N LEU A 53 -3.51 -7.88 8.65
CA LEU A 53 -4.62 -8.33 9.52
C LEU A 53 -4.14 -9.14 10.74
N ARG A 54 -3.01 -9.84 10.64
CA ARG A 54 -2.43 -10.60 11.78
C ARG A 54 -1.79 -9.68 12.81
N ASN A 55 -1.20 -8.57 12.35
CA ASN A 55 -0.58 -7.58 13.24
C ASN A 55 -1.59 -6.58 13.81
N ALA A 56 -2.75 -6.40 13.14
CA ALA A 56 -3.87 -5.62 13.64
C ALA A 56 -4.96 -6.58 14.20
N PRO A 57 -4.96 -6.91 15.51
CA PRO A 57 -5.95 -7.83 16.08
C PRO A 57 -7.38 -7.30 15.92
N ARG A 58 -8.37 -8.19 15.94
CA ARG A 58 -9.79 -7.78 15.85
C ARG A 58 -10.21 -6.79 16.94
N ASP A 59 -9.68 -6.97 18.13
CA ASP A 59 -9.88 -6.08 19.28
C ASP A 59 -8.69 -5.13 19.40
N ALA A 60 -8.94 -3.83 19.30
CA ALA A 60 -7.92 -2.79 19.37
C ALA A 60 -7.08 -2.86 20.67
N SER A 61 -7.69 -3.26 21.79
CA SER A 61 -7.00 -3.34 23.09
C SER A 61 -5.90 -4.40 23.13
N LYS A 62 -5.95 -5.38 22.22
CA LYS A 62 -4.98 -6.48 22.15
C LYS A 62 -3.75 -6.16 21.31
N ILE A 63 -3.64 -4.92 20.81
CA ILE A 63 -2.52 -4.56 19.97
C ILE A 63 -1.24 -4.39 20.78
N LYS A 64 -0.20 -5.13 20.39
CA LYS A 64 1.13 -5.01 20.98
C LYS A 64 1.86 -3.83 20.36
N ASP A 65 2.66 -3.12 21.15
CA ASP A 65 3.49 -2.00 20.69
C ASP A 65 4.39 -2.38 19.50
N THR A 66 4.98 -3.58 19.53
CA THR A 66 5.79 -4.12 18.42
C THR A 66 5.01 -4.21 17.11
N ASN A 67 3.75 -4.64 17.17
CA ASN A 67 2.89 -4.76 15.99
C ASN A 67 2.45 -3.39 15.49
N ALA A 68 2.11 -2.48 16.40
CA ALA A 68 1.73 -1.11 16.06
C ALA A 68 2.89 -0.36 15.38
N LYS A 69 4.13 -0.56 15.85
CA LYS A 69 5.35 -0.01 15.23
C LYS A 69 5.58 -0.61 13.84
N ALA A 70 5.48 -1.92 13.68
CA ALA A 70 5.63 -2.58 12.38
C ALA A 70 4.59 -2.10 11.36
N LEU A 71 3.32 -1.99 11.76
CA LEU A 71 2.24 -1.46 10.92
C LEU A 71 2.47 0.01 10.58
N THR A 72 2.87 0.83 11.54
CA THR A 72 3.13 2.26 11.31
C THR A 72 4.29 2.47 10.35
N ARG A 73 5.36 1.68 10.46
CA ARG A 73 6.47 1.69 9.50
C ARG A 73 6.01 1.26 8.11
N PHE A 74 5.26 0.16 8.02
CA PHE A 74 4.81 -0.41 6.76
C PHE A 74 3.78 0.47 6.04
N LEU A 75 2.91 1.16 6.78
CA LEU A 75 1.83 2.00 6.24
C LEU A 75 2.21 3.50 6.19
N GLY A 76 3.35 3.86 6.77
CA GLY A 76 3.92 5.22 6.77
C GLY A 76 3.25 6.22 7.70
N THR A 77 2.36 5.78 8.58
CA THR A 77 1.61 6.67 9.50
C THR A 77 1.02 5.86 10.64
N SER A 78 0.64 6.48 11.76
CA SER A 78 -0.17 5.87 12.81
C SER A 78 -1.68 6.01 12.56
N GLU A 79 -2.10 6.78 11.56
CA GLU A 79 -3.51 7.06 11.23
C GLU A 79 -4.34 5.81 10.91
N TRP A 80 -3.69 4.73 10.46
CA TRP A 80 -4.37 3.45 10.21
C TRP A 80 -5.09 2.93 11.45
N GLN A 81 -4.63 3.26 12.67
CA GLN A 81 -5.31 2.85 13.89
C GLN A 81 -6.73 3.41 13.92
N ASN A 82 -6.88 4.70 13.61
CA ASN A 82 -8.19 5.33 13.58
C ASN A 82 -9.04 4.80 12.44
N GLU A 83 -8.46 4.60 11.25
CA GLU A 83 -9.22 4.06 10.12
C GLU A 83 -9.71 2.63 10.41
N PHE A 84 -8.79 1.76 10.82
CA PHE A 84 -9.07 0.34 11.00
C PHE A 84 -10.01 0.09 12.17
N TYR A 85 -10.04 0.95 13.19
CA TYR A 85 -10.86 0.76 14.38
C TYR A 85 -11.94 1.84 14.52
N SER A 86 -12.28 2.54 13.44
CA SER A 86 -13.41 3.48 13.43
C SER A 86 -14.74 2.74 13.58
N ALA A 87 -15.65 3.30 14.38
CA ALA A 87 -16.87 2.64 14.87
C ALA A 87 -17.97 2.41 13.81
N THR A 88 -17.62 2.36 12.52
CA THR A 88 -18.60 2.30 11.43
C THR A 88 -19.24 0.91 11.28
N GLU A 89 -18.53 -0.15 11.67
CA GLU A 89 -19.08 -1.50 11.77
C GLU A 89 -19.52 -1.76 13.22
N ARG A 90 -20.45 -0.94 13.74
CA ARG A 90 -21.19 -1.36 14.93
C ARG A 90 -21.95 -2.62 14.56
N GLN A 91 -21.42 -3.77 14.97
CA GLN A 91 -22.29 -4.89 15.27
C GLN A 91 -23.26 -4.36 16.33
N MET A 92 -24.54 -4.21 15.98
CA MET A 92 -25.54 -3.77 16.95
C MET A 92 -25.48 -4.76 18.11
N SER A 93 -24.93 -4.31 19.24
CA SER A 93 -24.98 -5.11 20.46
C SER A 93 -26.45 -5.27 20.81
N LEU A 94 -26.89 -6.50 21.01
CA LEU A 94 -28.22 -6.81 21.55
C LEU A 94 -28.37 -6.31 23.00
N PHE A 95 -27.27 -5.89 23.63
CA PHE A 95 -27.22 -5.37 24.99
C PHE A 95 -26.82 -3.89 24.98
N PRO A 96 -27.67 -2.98 25.50
CA PRO A 96 -27.40 -1.55 25.56
C PRO A 96 -26.13 -1.16 26.34
N ASP A 97 -25.75 -1.99 27.32
CA ASP A 97 -24.66 -1.68 28.27
C ASP A 97 -23.34 -2.38 27.95
N ALA A 98 -23.25 -3.12 26.82
CA ALA A 98 -22.00 -3.74 26.43
C ALA A 98 -21.01 -2.64 26.00
N PRO A 99 -19.78 -2.61 26.55
CA PRO A 99 -18.77 -1.66 26.09
C PRO A 99 -18.58 -1.84 24.59
N SER A 100 -18.73 -0.75 23.83
CA SER A 100 -18.53 -0.79 22.38
C SER A 100 -17.05 -1.11 22.10
N SER A 101 -16.74 -2.38 21.86
CA SER A 101 -15.38 -2.75 21.47
C SER A 101 -15.11 -2.16 20.10
N LYS A 102 -14.03 -1.37 19.96
CA LYS A 102 -13.57 -0.94 18.63
C LYS A 102 -13.08 -2.17 17.87
N MET A 103 -13.94 -2.67 16.97
CA MET A 103 -13.61 -3.80 16.12
C MET A 103 -12.79 -3.34 14.92
N ARG A 104 -11.82 -4.17 14.53
CA ARG A 104 -11.07 -3.94 13.31
C ARG A 104 -11.98 -4.10 12.09
N ALA A 105 -11.87 -3.17 11.16
CA ALA A 105 -12.46 -3.21 9.83
C ALA A 105 -12.13 -4.52 9.08
N ASN A 106 -13.01 -4.89 8.17
CA ASN A 106 -12.78 -6.03 7.29
C ASN A 106 -11.56 -5.81 6.35
N TRP A 107 -11.19 -6.88 5.63
CA TRP A 107 -10.00 -6.83 4.77
C TRP A 107 -10.21 -5.89 3.57
N GLU A 108 -11.44 -5.76 3.09
CA GLU A 108 -11.81 -4.90 1.97
C GLU A 108 -11.48 -3.45 2.30
N ARG A 109 -11.89 -2.98 3.47
CA ARG A 109 -11.64 -1.62 3.94
C ARG A 109 -10.15 -1.36 4.19
N VAL A 110 -9.43 -2.33 4.73
CA VAL A 110 -7.96 -2.27 4.85
C VAL A 110 -7.32 -2.10 3.47
N ALA A 111 -7.71 -2.91 2.49
CA ALA A 111 -7.19 -2.82 1.12
C ALA A 111 -7.55 -1.49 0.44
N GLN A 112 -8.77 -0.98 0.64
CA GLN A 112 -9.20 0.33 0.13
C GLN A 112 -8.35 1.46 0.72
N TRP A 113 -8.09 1.45 2.02
CA TRP A 113 -7.25 2.46 2.66
C TRP A 113 -5.81 2.42 2.15
N ILE A 114 -5.23 1.23 1.98
CA ILE A 114 -3.89 1.06 1.38
C ILE A 114 -3.87 1.60 -0.05
N THR A 115 -4.88 1.30 -0.86
CA THR A 115 -5.04 1.84 -2.23
C THR A 115 -5.04 3.37 -2.24
N LYS A 116 -5.77 3.98 -1.30
CA LYS A 116 -5.81 5.44 -1.14
C LYS A 116 -4.44 6.01 -0.79
N ARG A 117 -3.75 5.41 0.18
CA ARG A 117 -2.39 5.83 0.59
C ARG A 117 -1.40 5.76 -0.56
N LEU A 118 -1.35 4.64 -1.29
CA LEU A 118 -0.50 4.49 -2.48
C LEU A 118 -0.86 5.53 -3.55
N SER A 119 -2.15 5.80 -3.76
CA SER A 119 -2.59 6.79 -4.74
C SER A 119 -2.24 8.24 -4.35
N GLN A 120 -2.12 8.52 -3.05
CA GLN A 120 -1.69 9.83 -2.54
C GLN A 120 -0.18 10.03 -2.68
N GLU A 121 0.61 8.96 -2.50
CA GLU A 121 2.07 9.00 -2.59
C GLU A 121 2.56 9.16 -4.04
N PHE A 122 1.94 8.44 -4.97
CA PHE A 122 2.37 8.39 -6.36
C PHE A 122 1.58 9.38 -7.23
N ALA A 123 2.28 10.31 -7.91
CA ALA A 123 1.64 11.39 -8.67
C ALA A 123 0.73 10.91 -9.83
N GLY A 124 0.99 9.72 -10.36
CA GLY A 124 0.16 9.04 -11.36
C GLY A 124 -0.97 8.18 -10.78
N GLY A 125 -1.01 8.02 -9.46
CA GLY A 125 -1.95 7.18 -8.71
C GLY A 125 -1.50 5.72 -8.59
N ALA A 126 -2.39 4.90 -8.01
CA ALA A 126 -2.21 3.45 -7.91
C ALA A 126 -3.35 2.70 -8.62
N LEU A 127 -3.00 1.62 -9.32
CA LEU A 127 -3.91 0.68 -9.94
C LEU A 127 -3.97 -0.60 -9.11
N GLY A 128 -5.17 -1.10 -8.86
CA GLY A 128 -5.41 -2.26 -7.99
C GLY A 128 -6.50 -1.97 -6.94
N PRO A 129 -6.67 -2.84 -5.94
CA PRO A 129 -5.93 -4.09 -5.77
C PRO A 129 -6.45 -5.22 -6.67
N LYS A 130 -5.54 -6.03 -7.21
CA LYS A 130 -5.88 -7.43 -7.56
C LYS A 130 -5.64 -8.28 -6.33
N ILE A 131 -6.71 -8.88 -5.79
CA ILE A 131 -6.65 -9.71 -4.58
C ILE A 131 -6.37 -11.16 -4.96
N PHE A 132 -5.40 -11.76 -4.30
CA PHE A 132 -5.07 -13.17 -4.39
C PHE A 132 -5.59 -13.91 -3.16
N TYR A 133 -6.31 -15.00 -3.39
CA TYR A 133 -6.97 -15.77 -2.33
C TYR A 133 -6.33 -17.15 -2.16
N HIS A 134 -6.39 -17.66 -0.93
CA HIS A 134 -6.20 -19.07 -0.63
C HIS A 134 -7.38 -19.56 0.21
N ARG A 135 -8.13 -20.56 -0.28
CA ARG A 135 -9.32 -21.09 0.40
C ARG A 135 -10.26 -19.98 0.90
N ASN A 136 -10.63 -19.05 0.00
CA ASN A 136 -11.47 -17.87 0.26
C ASN A 136 -10.89 -16.84 1.25
N THR A 137 -9.63 -16.98 1.68
CA THR A 137 -8.95 -15.99 2.53
C THR A 137 -8.07 -15.08 1.66
N PRO A 138 -8.20 -13.74 1.75
CA PRO A 138 -7.41 -12.80 0.96
C PRO A 138 -5.98 -12.73 1.49
N LEU A 139 -5.03 -13.28 0.76
CA LEU A 139 -3.62 -13.33 1.16
C LEU A 139 -2.87 -12.04 0.81
N PHE A 140 -2.91 -11.67 -0.47
CA PHE A 140 -2.11 -10.59 -1.03
C PHE A 140 -2.95 -9.65 -1.88
N ALA A 141 -2.57 -8.38 -1.89
CA ALA A 141 -3.09 -7.35 -2.78
C ALA A 141 -1.95 -6.88 -3.68
N PHE A 142 -2.15 -7.00 -4.99
CA PHE A 142 -1.18 -6.56 -6.00
C PHE A 142 -1.58 -5.22 -6.59
N TYR A 143 -0.59 -4.34 -6.71
CA TYR A 143 -0.75 -2.98 -7.22
C TYR A 143 0.31 -2.63 -8.25
N LEU A 144 -0.04 -1.70 -9.14
CA LEU A 144 0.91 -0.90 -9.92
C LEU A 144 0.75 0.56 -9.53
N THR A 145 1.79 1.16 -8.95
CA THR A 145 1.84 2.60 -8.67
C THR A 145 2.61 3.34 -9.76
N ILE A 146 2.12 4.52 -10.12
CA ILE A 146 2.59 5.27 -11.28
C ILE A 146 3.21 6.57 -10.78
N SER A 147 4.51 6.73 -10.96
CA SER A 147 5.23 7.95 -10.56
C SER A 147 5.11 9.06 -11.61
N ASN A 148 4.79 8.70 -12.86
CA ASN A 148 4.62 9.65 -13.95
C ASN A 148 3.20 10.29 -13.94
N PRO A 149 3.07 11.63 -13.76
CA PRO A 149 1.77 12.29 -13.71
C PRO A 149 1.09 12.46 -15.09
N SER A 150 1.76 12.10 -16.20
CA SER A 150 1.20 12.26 -17.54
C SER A 150 0.00 11.35 -17.78
N GLU A 151 -1.10 11.91 -18.29
CA GLU A 151 -2.31 11.14 -18.66
C GLU A 151 -2.03 10.03 -19.68
N ARG A 152 -1.09 10.24 -20.61
CA ARG A 152 -0.68 9.20 -21.56
C ARG A 152 -0.05 8.00 -20.85
N ALA A 153 0.80 8.26 -19.84
CA ALA A 153 1.43 7.22 -19.03
C ALA A 153 0.39 6.48 -18.19
N LYS A 154 -0.52 7.21 -17.53
CA LYS A 154 -1.62 6.61 -16.74
C LYS A 154 -2.49 5.68 -17.59
N LYS A 155 -2.88 6.11 -18.80
CA LYS A 155 -3.70 5.30 -19.71
C LYS A 155 -2.98 4.04 -20.18
N LEU A 156 -1.69 4.15 -20.49
CA LEU A 156 -0.86 3.00 -20.87
C LEU A 156 -0.71 2.01 -19.71
N ALA A 157 -0.36 2.49 -18.52
CA ALA A 157 -0.21 1.68 -17.31
C ALA A 157 -1.51 0.95 -16.95
N ARG A 158 -2.66 1.63 -17.07
CA ARG A 158 -3.99 1.03 -16.85
C ARG A 158 -4.25 -0.13 -17.80
N ARG A 159 -4.07 0.09 -19.11
CA ARG A 159 -4.27 -0.97 -20.12
C ARG A 159 -3.34 -2.16 -19.87
N PHE A 160 -2.08 -1.90 -19.50
CA PHE A 160 -1.11 -2.94 -19.15
C PHE A 160 -1.58 -3.73 -17.92
N PHE A 161 -1.88 -3.05 -16.83
CA PHE A 161 -2.32 -3.65 -15.57
C PHE A 161 -3.56 -4.53 -15.76
N GLU A 162 -4.60 -4.00 -16.41
CA GLU A 162 -5.83 -4.74 -16.73
C GLU A 162 -5.55 -6.00 -17.57
N THR A 163 -4.59 -5.92 -18.50
CA THR A 163 -4.21 -7.06 -19.35
C THR A 163 -3.59 -8.19 -18.53
N ILE A 164 -2.66 -7.87 -17.63
CA ILE A 164 -1.96 -8.88 -16.82
C ILE A 164 -2.86 -9.46 -15.71
N THR A 165 -3.77 -8.67 -15.14
CA THR A 165 -4.65 -9.13 -14.05
C THR A 165 -5.88 -9.92 -14.53
N ARG A 166 -6.15 -9.92 -15.84
CA ARG A 166 -7.30 -10.64 -16.45
C ARG A 166 -7.02 -12.12 -16.70
N ARG A 167 -5.75 -12.53 -16.80
CA ARG A 167 -5.33 -13.91 -17.17
C ARG A 167 -4.82 -14.76 -15.99
N THR A 168 -5.02 -14.30 -14.76
CA THR A 168 -4.66 -14.99 -13.51
C THR A 168 -5.87 -15.07 -12.60
#